data_AF-A0A1C7D570-F1
#
_entry.id   AF-A0A1C7D570-F1
#
_cell.length_a   1.000
_cell.length_b   1.000
_cell.length_c   1.000
_cell.angle_alpha   90.00
_cell.angle_beta   90.00
_cell.angle_gamma   90.00
#
_symmetry.space_group_name_H-M   'P 1'
#
loop_
_entity.id
_entity.type
_entity.pdbx_description
1 polymer ?
#
loop_
_entity_poly.entity_id
_entity_poly.type
_entity_poly.pdbx_seq_one_letter_code
_entity_poly.pdbx_strand_id
1 'polypeptide(L)' 'MTGTFSDAAQRLAGLVPRALGWTPDQFWAATPEELAAIFSNETHAAPDQPLDRAGLQAMLERERHG' A
#
# COMPACT_ATOMS: atom_id res chain seq x y z
N MET A 1 16.42 0.14 -10.14
CA MET A 1 15.61 -0.97 -10.69
C MET A 1 14.92 -0.47 -11.95
N THR A 2 15.26 -0.96 -13.13
CA THR A 2 14.58 -0.59 -14.38
C THR A 2 13.72 -1.76 -14.85
N GLY A 3 12.48 -1.83 -14.37
CA GLY A 3 11.48 -2.76 -14.90
C GLY A 3 10.86 -2.21 -16.19
N THR A 4 10.29 -3.08 -17.03
CA THR A 4 9.52 -2.63 -18.19
C THR A 4 8.17 -2.07 -17.75
N PHE A 5 7.50 -1.29 -18.61
CA PHE A 5 6.13 -0.84 -18.37
C PHE A 5 5.20 -2.03 -18.08
N SER A 6 5.33 -3.13 -18.82
CA SER A 6 4.50 -4.33 -18.63
C SER A 6 4.68 -4.95 -17.25
N ASP A 7 5.91 -5.01 -16.73
CA ASP A 7 6.16 -5.56 -15.38
C ASP A 7 5.50 -4.70 -14.30
N ALA A 8 5.58 -3.37 -14.45
CA ALA A 8 4.96 -2.44 -13.52
C ALA A 8 3.43 -2.50 -13.61
N ALA A 9 2.89 -2.51 -14.83
CA ALA A 9 1.45 -2.59 -15.09
C ALA A 9 0.87 -3.90 -14.53
N GLN A 10 1.55 -5.05 -14.69
CA GLN A 10 1.08 -6.32 -14.15
C GLN A 10 1.00 -6.31 -12.61
N ARG A 11 1.99 -5.72 -11.94
CA ARG A 11 1.99 -5.59 -10.47
C ARG A 11 0.87 -4.67 -9.99
N LEU A 12 0.70 -3.52 -10.64
CA LEU A 12 -0.33 -2.53 -10.27
C LEU A 12 -1.74 -3.04 -10.59
N ALA A 13 -1.95 -3.75 -11.69
CA ALA A 13 -3.22 -4.38 -12.05
C ALA A 13 -3.69 -5.41 -11.00
N GLY A 14 -2.78 -6.00 -10.23
CA GLY A 14 -3.13 -6.86 -9.10
C GLY A 14 -3.37 -6.08 -7.79
N LEU A 15 -2.57 -5.03 -7.55
CA LEU A 15 -2.60 -4.28 -6.29
C LEU A 15 -3.77 -3.28 -6.21
N VAL A 16 -3.98 -2.49 -7.26
CA VAL A 16 -4.92 -1.37 -7.28
C VAL A 16 -6.37 -1.84 -7.08
N PRO A 17 -6.87 -2.87 -7.79
CA PRO A 17 -8.20 -3.45 -7.52
C PRO A 17 -8.42 -3.87 -6.08
N ARG A 18 -7.40 -4.46 -5.44
CA ARG A 18 -7.49 -4.92 -4.05
C ARG A 18 -7.49 -3.76 -3.06
N ALA A 19 -6.69 -2.73 -3.29
CA ALA A 19 -6.57 -1.59 -2.40
C ALA A 19 -7.77 -0.64 -2.50
N LEU A 20 -8.26 -0.40 -3.72
CA LEU A 20 -9.30 0.61 -4.00
C LEU A 20 -10.70 0.01 -4.25
N GLY A 21 -10.82 -1.31 -4.34
CA GLY A 21 -12.07 -1.99 -4.72
C GLY A 21 -12.45 -1.82 -6.19
N TRP A 22 -11.49 -1.43 -7.04
CA TRP A 22 -11.72 -1.21 -8.46
C TRP A 22 -11.87 -2.51 -9.25
N THR A 23 -12.61 -2.45 -10.35
CA THR A 23 -12.58 -3.50 -11.37
C THR A 23 -11.31 -3.38 -12.23
N PRO A 24 -10.90 -4.43 -12.95
CA PRO A 24 -9.77 -4.34 -13.89
C PRO A 24 -9.96 -3.25 -14.96
N ASP A 25 -11.20 -3.02 -15.39
CA ASP A 25 -11.53 -2.00 -16.39
C ASP A 25 -11.25 -0.57 -15.88
N GLN A 26 -11.62 -0.29 -14.63
CA GLN A 26 -11.32 1.00 -13.97
C GLN A 26 -9.82 1.25 -13.86
N PHE A 27 -9.02 0.21 -13.59
CA PHE A 27 -7.56 0.33 -13.57
C PHE A 27 -6.99 0.70 -14.95
N TRP A 28 -7.46 0.05 -16.03
CA TRP A 28 -6.97 0.33 -17.38
C TRP A 28 -7.45 1.67 -17.95
N ALA A 29 -8.57 2.20 -17.45
CA ALA A 29 -9.05 3.52 -17.79
C ALA A 29 -8.29 4.64 -17.07
N ALA A 30 -7.70 4.36 -15.89
CA ALA A 30 -6.96 5.34 -15.11
C ALA A 30 -5.58 5.63 -15.72
N THR A 31 -5.18 6.90 -15.69
CA THR A 31 -3.87 7.34 -16.16
C THR A 31 -2.78 7.13 -15.10
N PRO A 32 -1.50 7.01 -15.51
CA PRO A 32 -0.40 6.92 -14.56
C PRO A 32 -0.31 8.11 -13.58
N GLU A 33 -0.63 9.32 -14.02
CA GLU A 33 -0.63 10.54 -13.19
C GLU A 33 -1.75 10.50 -12.14
N GLU A 34 -2.94 10.02 -12.50
CA GLU A 34 -4.03 9.82 -11.54
C GLU A 34 -3.67 8.78 -10.48
N LEU A 35 -3.07 7.66 -10.89
CA LEU A 35 -2.57 6.66 -9.94
C LEU A 35 -1.50 7.26 -9.02
N ALA A 36 -0.56 8.03 -9.56
CA ALA A 36 0.45 8.72 -8.77
C ALA A 36 -0.19 9.67 -7.75
N ALA A 37 -1.20 10.45 -8.15
CA ALA A 37 -1.91 11.36 -7.26
C ALA A 37 -2.61 10.62 -6.10
N ILE A 38 -3.26 9.48 -6.38
CA ILE A 38 -3.93 8.65 -5.36
C ILE A 38 -2.92 8.16 -4.32
N PHE A 39 -1.76 7.65 -4.75
CA PHE A 39 -0.74 7.08 -3.86
C PHE A 39 0.22 8.10 -3.26
N SER A 40 0.24 9.35 -3.75
CA SER A 40 1.11 10.41 -3.23
C SER A 40 0.80 10.76 -1.77
N ASN A 41 -0.46 10.63 -1.36
CA ASN A 41 -0.89 10.91 0.02
C ASN A 41 -0.38 9.84 1.01
N GLU A 42 -0.29 8.58 0.57
CA GLU A 42 0.23 7.45 1.38
C GLU A 42 1.72 7.64 1.73
N THR A 43 2.48 8.34 0.88
CA THR A 43 3.93 8.53 1.06
C THR A 43 4.26 9.56 2.15
N HIS A 44 3.31 10.41 2.55
CA HIS A 44 3.48 11.39 3.63
C HIS A 44 3.17 10.85 5.03
N ALA A 45 2.71 9.61 5.16
CA ALA A 45 2.78 8.93 6.44
C ALA A 45 4.28 8.78 6.79
N ALA A 46 4.70 9.38 7.91
CA ALA A 46 6.03 9.12 8.49
C ALA A 46 6.30 7.61 8.42
N PRO A 47 7.54 7.16 8.11
CA PRO A 47 7.82 5.75 7.94
C PRO A 47 7.22 5.00 9.12
N ASP A 48 6.19 4.21 8.84
CA ASP A 48 5.51 3.41 9.85
C ASP A 48 6.63 2.50 10.38
N GLN A 49 7.15 2.83 11.57
CA GLN A 49 8.25 2.08 12.14
C GLN A 49 7.70 0.66 12.29
N PRO A 50 8.21 -0.32 11.53
CA PRO A 50 7.59 -1.62 11.49
C PRO A 50 7.52 -2.15 12.93
N LEU A 51 6.31 -2.53 13.36
CA LEU A 51 6.07 -3.01 14.71
C LEU A 51 7.04 -4.15 15.00
N ASP A 52 7.98 -3.90 15.90
CA ASP A 52 8.95 -4.90 16.30
C ASP A 52 8.35 -5.83 17.37
N ARG A 53 9.04 -6.95 17.60
CA ARG A 53 8.59 -7.93 18.58
C ARG A 53 8.45 -7.30 19.97
N ALA A 54 9.36 -6.39 20.34
CA ALA A 54 9.34 -5.73 21.63
C ALA A 54 8.10 -4.85 21.80
N GLY A 55 7.75 -4.07 20.79
CA GLY A 55 6.54 -3.25 20.73
C GLY A 55 5.28 -4.11 20.83
N LEU A 56 5.20 -5.21 20.08
CA LEU A 56 4.08 -6.14 20.17
C LEU A 56 3.94 -6.74 21.58
N GLN A 57 5.05 -7.14 22.21
CA GLN A 57 5.03 -7.68 23.58
C GLN A 57 4.57 -6.64 24.61
N ALA A 58 5.00 -5.38 24.48
CA ALA A 58 4.59 -4.31 25.38
C ALA A 58 3.08 -4.02 25.28
N MET A 59 2.48 -4.12 24.08
CA MET A 59 1.04 -3.99 23.88
C MET A 59 0.27 -5.14 24.57
N LEU A 60 0.72 -6.38 24.38
CA LEU A 60 0.10 -7.55 25.03
C LEU A 60 0.17 -7.47 26.56
N GLU A 61 1.28 -6.99 27.12
CA GLU A 61 1.43 -6.81 28.56
C GLU A 61 0.49 -5.72 29.11
N ARG A 62 0.29 -4.61 28.38
CA ARG A 62 -0.68 -3.57 28.76
C ARG A 62 -2.11 -4.10 28.80
N GLU A 63 -2.54 -4.86 27.79
CA GLU A 63 -3.89 -5.44 27.74
C GLU A 63 -4.13 -6.47 28.85
N ARG A 64 -3.06 -7.19 29.27
CA ARG A 64 -3.16 -8.20 30.35
C ARG A 64 -3.24 -7.58 31.75
N HIS A 65 -2.75 -6.36 31.91
CA HIS A 65 -2.70 -5.63 33.18
C HIS A 65 -3.70 -4.47 33.27
N GLY A 66 -4.59 -4.34 32.27
CA GLY A 66 -5.70 -3.39 32.23
C GLY A 66 -7.02 -3.97 32.73
#